data_AF-A0A0B7C1D8-F1
#
_entry.id   AF-A0A0B7C1D8-F1
#
_cell.length_a   1.000
_cell.length_b   1.000
_cell.length_c   1.000
_cell.angle_alpha   90.00
_cell.angle_beta   90.00
_cell.angle_gamma   90.00
#
_symmetry.space_group_name_H-M   'P 1'
#
loop_
_entity.id
_entity.type
_entity.pdbx_description
1 polymer ?
#
loop_
_entity_poly.entity_id
_entity_poly.type
_entity_poly.pdbx_seq_one_letter_code
_entity_poly.pdbx_strand_id
1 'polypeptide(L)'
;NHQSHYEQWGELRGTLHVEGHDDQTLYLQCVRDHSFGRRDWRSFHRYIIHFIYLESGTCVQVGVVCQPNLMSHVKIGYVSYANGDIVSVSDVNLNLWELAEEVKDPPPFWTFSFEADGQTYVVRATRGTVPVWYHHDDRGGKVT
;
A
#
# COMPACT_ATOMS: atom_id res chain seq x y z
N ASN A 1 4.42 -5.94 -21.59
CA ASN A 1 4.30 -4.83 -20.63
C ASN A 1 5.43 -4.93 -19.65
N HIS A 2 6.41 -4.03 -19.73
CA HIS A 2 7.45 -3.91 -18.70
C HIS A 2 7.10 -2.67 -17.85
N GLN A 3 6.95 -2.88 -16.55
CA GLN A 3 6.80 -1.83 -15.55
C GLN A 3 7.96 -1.99 -14.58
N SER A 4 8.71 -0.91 -14.37
CA SER A 4 9.67 -0.84 -13.26
C SER A 4 8.97 -0.24 -12.07
N HIS A 5 9.03 -0.95 -10.95
CA HIS A 5 8.42 -0.55 -9.69
C HIS A 5 9.45 -0.72 -8.58
N TYR A 6 9.62 0.31 -7.75
CA TYR A 6 10.45 0.23 -6.58
C TYR A 6 9.83 1.09 -5.47
N GLU A 7 10.00 0.61 -4.25
CA GLU A 7 9.56 1.26 -3.03
C GLU A 7 10.79 1.57 -2.19
N GLN A 8 10.81 2.75 -1.57
CA GLN A 8 11.90 3.15 -0.69
C GLN A 8 11.36 3.75 0.60
N TRP A 9 11.67 3.11 1.72
CA TRP A 9 11.37 3.61 3.05
C TRP A 9 12.34 4.72 3.46
N GLY A 10 11.85 5.68 4.22
CA GLY A 10 12.67 6.74 4.76
C GLY A 10 11.88 7.77 5.54
N GLU A 11 12.51 8.91 5.77
CA GLU A 11 11.97 9.97 6.60
C GLU A 11 11.77 11.24 5.77
N LEU A 12 10.66 11.93 6.02
CA LEU A 12 10.40 13.27 5.51
C LEU A 12 10.43 14.26 6.68
N ARG A 13 11.35 15.23 6.61
CA ARG A 13 11.49 16.31 7.58
C ARG A 13 11.38 17.65 6.88
N GLY A 14 10.61 18.59 7.42
CA GLY A 14 10.51 19.92 6.86
C GLY A 14 9.38 20.75 7.47
N THR A 15 9.18 21.95 6.94
CA THR A 15 8.08 22.84 7.34
C THR A 15 7.04 22.87 6.23
N LEU A 16 5.80 22.59 6.58
CA LEU A 16 4.64 22.73 5.71
C LEU A 16 4.07 24.13 5.86
N HIS A 17 4.08 24.87 4.75
CA HIS A 17 3.46 26.18 4.63
C HIS A 17 2.14 26.03 3.87
N VAL A 18 1.02 26.43 4.48
CA VAL A 18 -0.30 26.46 3.84
C VAL A 18 -0.86 27.86 3.99
N GLU A 19 -1.26 28.49 2.87
CA GLU A 19 -1.81 29.85 2.89
C GLU A 19 -2.99 29.95 3.87
N GLY A 20 -2.96 30.96 4.76
CA GLY A 20 -3.98 31.16 5.79
C GLY A 20 -3.85 30.26 7.02
N HIS A 21 -2.80 29.45 7.11
CA HIS A 21 -2.49 28.62 8.28
C HIS A 21 -1.08 28.88 8.80
N ASP A 22 -0.89 28.67 10.10
CA ASP A 22 0.45 28.73 10.71
C ASP A 22 1.34 27.61 10.19
N ASP A 23 2.63 27.90 10.04
CA ASP A 23 3.67 26.96 9.66
C ASP A 23 3.67 25.71 10.56
N GLN A 24 3.69 24.53 9.95
CA GLN A 24 3.74 23.26 10.68
C GLN A 24 5.07 22.56 10.44
N THR A 25 5.85 22.30 11.48
CA THR A 25 7.04 21.44 11.36
C THR A 25 6.62 19.98 11.34
N LEU A 26 7.04 19.24 10.31
CA LEU A 26 6.70 17.84 10.08
C LEU A 26 7.92 16.93 10.26
N TYR A 27 7.68 15.80 10.90
CA TYR A 27 8.57 14.66 10.96
C TYR A 27 7.75 13.39 10.70
N LEU A 28 7.89 12.82 9.52
CA LEU A 28 7.06 11.72 9.05
C LEU A 28 7.92 10.53 8.61
N GLN A 29 7.49 9.33 8.98
CA GLN A 29 7.95 8.10 8.33
C GLN A 29 7.18 7.94 7.02
N CYS A 30 7.89 7.67 5.93
CA CYS A 30 7.35 7.73 4.58
C CYS A 30 7.85 6.57 3.71
N VAL A 31 7.05 6.27 2.69
CA VAL A 31 7.46 5.39 1.59
C VAL A 31 7.38 6.18 0.30
N ARG A 32 8.45 6.12 -0.49
CA ARG A 32 8.46 6.58 -1.87
C ARG A 32 8.11 5.39 -2.76
N ASP A 33 6.85 5.32 -3.18
CA ASP A 33 6.41 4.39 -4.22
C ASP A 33 6.64 5.01 -5.60
N HIS A 34 7.45 4.37 -6.44
CA HIS A 34 7.71 4.82 -7.81
C HIS A 34 7.40 3.72 -8.81
N SER A 35 6.51 4.04 -9.75
CA SER A 35 6.10 3.18 -10.85
C SER A 35 6.30 3.88 -12.19
N PHE A 36 7.01 3.25 -13.12
CA PHE A 36 7.19 3.75 -14.50
C PHE A 36 6.96 2.64 -15.52
N GLY A 37 6.29 2.97 -16.61
CA GLY A 37 5.97 2.07 -17.73
C GLY A 37 4.50 2.17 -18.17
N ARG A 38 4.12 1.38 -19.18
CA ARG A 38 2.73 1.30 -19.64
C ARG A 38 1.89 0.55 -18.60
N ARG A 39 0.93 1.23 -17.98
CA ARG A 39 0.01 0.67 -16.99
C ARG A 39 -1.43 0.97 -17.38
N ASP A 40 -2.22 -0.08 -17.53
CA ASP A 40 -3.67 0.04 -17.71
C ASP A 40 -4.37 -0.26 -16.38
N TRP A 41 -4.83 0.77 -15.67
CA TRP A 41 -5.48 0.55 -14.37
C TRP A 41 -6.80 -0.23 -14.48
N ARG A 42 -7.40 -0.31 -15.68
CA ARG A 42 -8.60 -1.11 -15.93
C ARG A 42 -8.33 -2.61 -15.88
N SER A 43 -7.06 -3.04 -15.92
CA SER A 43 -6.72 -4.45 -15.74
C SER A 43 -6.95 -4.94 -14.31
N PHE A 44 -6.89 -4.02 -13.33
CA PHE A 44 -7.15 -4.34 -11.94
C PHE A 44 -8.66 -4.25 -11.68
N HIS A 45 -9.24 -5.34 -11.19
CA HIS A 45 -10.56 -5.27 -10.57
C HIS A 45 -10.44 -4.55 -9.24
N ARG A 46 -9.44 -4.94 -8.43
CA ARG A 46 -9.26 -4.41 -7.09
C ARG A 46 -7.90 -4.75 -6.49
N TYR A 47 -7.44 -3.94 -5.55
CA TYR A 47 -6.28 -4.25 -4.73
C TYR A 47 -6.35 -3.54 -3.39
N ILE A 48 -5.67 -4.10 -2.39
CA ILE A 48 -5.42 -3.46 -1.10
C ILE A 48 -3.94 -3.67 -0.80
N ILE A 49 -3.21 -2.57 -0.60
CA ILE A 49 -1.81 -2.58 -0.16
C ILE A 49 -1.73 -1.82 1.16
N HIS A 50 -1.08 -2.42 2.15
CA HIS A 50 -0.74 -1.81 3.43
C HIS A 50 0.75 -1.49 3.47
N PHE A 51 1.06 -0.26 3.84
CA PHE A 51 2.40 0.18 4.23
C PHE A 51 2.38 0.40 5.74
N ILE A 52 3.14 -0.41 6.49
CA ILE A 52 3.14 -0.42 7.95
C ILE A 52 4.55 -0.12 8.43
N TYR A 53 4.67 0.85 9.33
CA TYR A 53 5.90 1.17 10.05
C TYR A 53 5.70 0.86 11.53
N LEU A 54 6.60 0.07 12.13
CA LEU A 54 6.58 -0.28 13.55
C LEU A 54 7.62 0.52 14.33
N GLU A 55 7.37 0.73 15.62
CA GLU A 55 8.30 1.42 16.53
C GLU A 55 9.68 0.73 16.62
N SER A 56 9.74 -0.57 16.32
CA SER A 56 10.99 -1.34 16.22
C SER A 56 11.87 -0.92 15.04
N GLY A 57 11.38 -0.08 14.13
CA GLY A 57 12.01 0.24 12.85
C GLY A 57 11.69 -0.78 11.75
N THR A 58 10.88 -1.81 12.05
CA THR A 58 10.42 -2.76 11.04
C THR A 58 9.41 -2.10 10.11
N CYS A 59 9.63 -2.23 8.81
CA CYS A 59 8.72 -1.76 7.77
C CYS A 59 8.10 -2.97 7.05
N VAL A 60 6.81 -2.90 6.74
CA VAL A 60 6.09 -3.97 6.05
C VAL A 60 5.32 -3.39 4.88
N GLN A 61 5.48 -4.01 3.71
CA GLN A 61 4.54 -3.89 2.63
C GLN A 61 3.81 -5.23 2.50
N VAL A 62 2.49 -5.20 2.51
CA VAL A 62 1.69 -6.44 2.35
C VAL A 62 0.37 -6.11 1.69
N GLY A 63 -0.10 -6.99 0.83
CA GLY A 63 -1.36 -6.74 0.15
C GLY A 63 -1.84 -7.87 -0.73
N VAL A 64 -3.02 -7.63 -1.28
CA VAL A 64 -3.68 -8.56 -2.21
C VAL A 64 -4.21 -7.82 -3.42
N VAL A 65 -4.10 -8.45 -4.58
CA VAL A 65 -4.39 -7.85 -5.90
C VAL A 65 -5.24 -8.82 -6.72
N CYS A 66 -6.30 -8.30 -7.34
CA CYS A 66 -7.11 -8.99 -8.32
C CYS A 66 -6.95 -8.31 -9.69
N GLN A 67 -6.35 -9.04 -10.62
CA GLN A 67 -6.21 -8.67 -12.03
C GLN A 67 -6.87 -9.77 -12.86
N PRO A 68 -8.20 -9.73 -13.12
CA PRO A 68 -8.96 -10.88 -13.64
C PRO A 68 -8.42 -11.50 -14.93
N ASN A 69 -7.80 -10.68 -15.78
CA ASN A 69 -7.18 -11.14 -17.03
C ASN A 69 -5.90 -11.98 -16.81
N LEU A 70 -5.39 -12.07 -15.58
CA LEU A 70 -4.16 -12.77 -15.22
C LEU A 70 -4.37 -13.69 -14.00
N MET A 71 -4.77 -13.13 -12.87
CA MET A 71 -4.95 -13.83 -11.59
C MET A 71 -6.01 -13.12 -10.73
N SER A 72 -6.92 -13.89 -10.12
CA SER A 72 -8.00 -13.35 -9.29
C SER A 72 -7.59 -13.00 -7.85
N HIS A 73 -6.50 -13.58 -7.35
CA HIS A 73 -6.03 -13.37 -5.98
C HIS A 73 -4.51 -13.55 -5.88
N VAL A 74 -3.77 -12.47 -6.10
CA VAL A 74 -2.32 -12.42 -5.91
C VAL A 74 -2.04 -11.88 -4.52
N LYS A 75 -1.21 -12.57 -3.75
CA LYS A 75 -0.71 -12.13 -2.45
C LYS A 75 0.71 -11.61 -2.65
N ILE A 76 1.00 -10.41 -2.15
CA ILE A 76 2.31 -9.78 -2.29
C ILE A 76 2.75 -9.19 -0.96
N GLY A 77 4.05 -9.12 -0.73
CA GLY A 77 4.59 -8.42 0.43
C GLY A 77 6.05 -8.73 0.74
N TYR A 78 6.62 -7.88 1.60
CA TYR A 78 7.89 -8.10 2.27
C TYR A 78 7.90 -7.47 3.67
N VAL A 79 8.80 -7.97 4.51
CA VAL A 79 9.17 -7.36 5.79
C VAL A 79 10.62 -6.92 5.68
N SER A 80 10.86 -5.64 5.96
CA SER A 80 12.19 -5.03 6.09
C SER A 80 12.46 -4.77 7.56
N TYR A 81 13.44 -5.47 8.13
CA TYR A 81 13.82 -5.32 9.52
C TYR A 81 14.78 -4.15 9.72
N ALA A 82 14.85 -3.63 10.95
CA ALA A 82 15.72 -2.51 11.31
C ALA A 82 17.22 -2.82 11.17
N ASN A 83 17.61 -4.10 11.12
CA ASN A 83 18.97 -4.54 10.85
C ASN A 83 19.33 -4.53 9.35
N GLY A 84 18.37 -4.22 8.47
CA GLY A 84 18.54 -4.19 7.02
C GLY A 84 18.14 -5.47 6.29
N ASP A 85 17.79 -6.54 7.00
CA ASP A 85 17.33 -7.78 6.37
C ASP A 85 15.94 -7.58 5.76
N ILE A 86 15.73 -8.16 4.58
CA ILE A 86 14.44 -8.14 3.88
C ILE A 86 14.02 -9.57 3.56
N VAL A 87 12.80 -9.93 3.96
CA VAL A 87 12.21 -11.25 3.73
C VAL A 87 10.88 -11.09 3.00
N SER A 88 10.57 -12.06 2.14
CA SER A 88 9.28 -12.10 1.44
C SER A 88 8.15 -12.52 2.38
N VAL A 89 6.98 -11.93 2.21
CA VAL A 89 5.74 -12.48 2.79
C VAL A 89 5.39 -13.77 2.07
N SER A 90 5.24 -14.87 2.82
CA SER A 90 4.95 -16.20 2.27
C SER A 90 3.46 -16.45 2.12
N ASP A 91 2.63 -15.87 2.99
CA ASP A 91 1.18 -15.97 2.87
C ASP A 91 0.47 -14.75 3.47
N VAL A 92 -0.75 -14.50 3.01
CA VAL A 92 -1.65 -13.45 3.49
C VAL A 92 -3.06 -14.01 3.61
N ASN A 93 -3.63 -13.91 4.80
CA ASN A 93 -5.03 -14.23 5.07
C ASN A 93 -5.90 -12.97 4.96
N LEU A 94 -6.00 -12.47 3.72
CA LEU A 94 -6.78 -11.29 3.37
C LEU A 94 -7.52 -11.53 2.05
N ASN A 95 -8.84 -11.57 2.13
CA ASN A 95 -9.69 -11.81 0.98
C ASN A 95 -10.37 -10.52 0.54
N LEU A 96 -10.16 -10.15 -0.74
CA LEU A 96 -10.73 -8.92 -1.29
C LEU A 96 -12.26 -8.90 -1.25
N TRP A 97 -12.90 -10.05 -1.50
CA TRP A 97 -14.36 -10.18 -1.50
C TRP A 97 -14.99 -10.05 -0.11
N GLU A 98 -14.22 -10.28 0.96
CA GLU A 98 -14.69 -10.11 2.35
C GLU A 98 -14.64 -8.65 2.79
N LEU A 99 -13.83 -7.82 2.11
CA LEU A 99 -13.66 -6.42 2.44
C LEU A 99 -14.28 -5.55 1.38
N ALA A 100 -15.49 -5.02 1.60
CA ALA A 100 -16.04 -3.93 0.79
C ALA A 100 -16.19 -4.23 -0.73
N GLU A 101 -16.57 -5.45 -1.14
CA GLU A 101 -16.77 -5.77 -2.56
C GLU A 101 -17.80 -4.86 -3.25
N GLU A 102 -18.89 -4.59 -2.55
CA GLU A 102 -20.03 -3.81 -3.06
C GLU A 102 -19.86 -2.30 -2.86
N VAL A 103 -18.79 -1.85 -2.17
CA VAL A 103 -18.60 -0.44 -1.82
C VAL A 103 -17.18 0.02 -2.14
N LYS A 104 -17.05 1.25 -2.64
CA LYS A 104 -15.76 1.78 -3.11
C LYS A 104 -14.74 1.94 -1.98
N ASP A 105 -15.21 2.24 -0.76
CA ASP A 105 -14.35 2.51 0.39
C ASP A 105 -14.19 1.28 1.28
N PRO A 106 -12.98 1.03 1.85
CA PRO A 106 -12.80 -0.03 2.83
C PRO A 106 -13.64 0.22 4.08
N PRO A 107 -14.02 -0.85 4.81
CA PRO A 107 -14.79 -0.73 6.04
C PRO A 107 -14.03 0.10 7.10
N PRO A 108 -14.72 0.66 8.11
CA PRO A 108 -14.08 1.45 9.16
C PRO A 108 -13.01 0.69 9.96
N PHE A 109 -13.12 -0.65 10.02
CA PHE A 109 -12.18 -1.53 10.69
C PHE A 109 -12.04 -2.81 9.88
N TRP A 110 -10.84 -3.38 9.87
CA TRP A 110 -10.61 -4.73 9.35
C TRP A 110 -9.38 -5.36 10.02
N THR A 111 -9.32 -6.67 9.95
CA THR A 111 -8.22 -7.47 10.49
C THR A 111 -7.76 -8.46 9.44
N PHE A 112 -6.47 -8.76 9.43
CA PHE A 112 -5.90 -9.81 8.60
C PHE A 112 -4.63 -10.33 9.26
N SER A 113 -4.13 -11.45 8.78
CA SER A 113 -2.82 -11.95 9.15
C SER A 113 -1.95 -12.19 7.93
N PHE A 114 -0.64 -12.17 8.12
CA PHE A 114 0.31 -12.58 7.10
C PHE A 114 1.48 -13.32 7.73
N GLU A 115 2.19 -14.09 6.92
CA GLU A 115 3.35 -14.86 7.34
C GLU A 115 4.62 -14.35 6.67
N ALA A 116 5.68 -14.19 7.44
CA ALA A 116 7.02 -13.89 6.93
C ALA A 116 8.05 -14.45 7.91
N ASP A 117 9.13 -15.03 7.39
CA ASP A 117 10.22 -15.59 8.20
C ASP A 117 9.77 -16.61 9.26
N GLY A 118 8.78 -17.45 8.90
CA GLY A 118 8.21 -18.44 9.82
C GLY A 118 7.39 -17.86 10.98
N GLN A 119 7.11 -16.55 10.97
CA GLN A 119 6.29 -15.87 11.97
C GLN A 119 4.98 -15.38 11.37
N THR A 120 3.90 -15.54 12.14
CA THR A 120 2.58 -14.98 11.82
C THR A 120 2.42 -13.61 12.47
N TYR A 121 2.07 -12.61 11.66
CA TYR A 121 1.74 -11.26 12.07
C TYR A 121 0.23 -11.07 11.99
N VAL A 122 -0.38 -10.50 13.02
CA VAL A 122 -1.80 -10.14 13.03
C VAL A 122 -1.94 -8.63 12.98
N VAL A 123 -2.61 -8.13 11.95
CA VAL A 123 -2.80 -6.70 11.71
C VAL A 123 -4.25 -6.34 12.02
N ARG A 124 -4.41 -5.28 12.80
CA ARG A 124 -5.70 -4.60 13.01
C ARG A 124 -5.60 -3.19 12.45
N ALA A 125 -6.37 -2.92 11.42
CA ALA A 125 -6.43 -1.62 10.78
C ALA A 125 -7.74 -0.90 11.12
N THR A 126 -7.64 0.41 11.29
CA THR A 126 -8.78 1.30 11.51
C THR A 126 -8.68 2.45 10.53
N ARG A 127 -9.78 2.75 9.83
CA ARG A 127 -9.83 3.83 8.86
C ARG A 127 -9.79 5.17 9.57
N GLY A 128 -8.67 5.87 9.45
CA GLY A 128 -8.52 7.27 9.88
C GLY A 128 -8.87 8.23 8.75
N THR A 129 -7.92 9.10 8.42
CA THR A 129 -8.04 10.05 7.30
C THR A 129 -8.15 9.34 5.96
N VAL A 130 -9.15 9.71 5.17
CA VAL A 130 -9.32 9.23 3.79
C VAL A 130 -8.88 10.35 2.84
N PRO A 131 -7.88 10.13 1.99
CA PRO A 131 -7.49 11.13 1.00
C PRO A 131 -8.59 11.32 -0.05
N VAL A 132 -8.76 12.55 -0.51
CA VAL A 132 -9.57 12.86 -1.69
C VAL A 132 -8.70 12.67 -2.91
N TRP A 133 -9.01 11.66 -3.72
CA TRP A 133 -8.27 11.39 -4.94
C TRP A 133 -8.86 12.12 -6.14
N TYR A 134 -8.03 12.92 -6.80
CA TYR A 134 -8.35 13.51 -8.10
C TYR A 134 -7.85 12.58 -9.20
N HIS A 135 -8.71 11.70 -9.68
CA HIS A 135 -8.45 10.89 -10.86
C HIS A 135 -9.17 11.49 -12.07
N HIS A 136 -8.51 11.53 -13.21
CA HIS A 136 -9.18 11.78 -14.49
C HIS A 136 -10.14 10.62 -14.81
N ASP A 137 -11.22 10.90 -15.54
CA ASP A 137 -12.26 9.90 -15.85
C ASP A 137 -11.71 8.68 -16.63
N ASP A 138 -10.68 8.90 -17.45
CA ASP A 138 -9.95 7.83 -18.12
C ASP A 138 -8.83 7.28 -17.24
N ARG A 139 -9.06 6.09 -16.69
CA ARG A 139 -8.08 5.33 -15.89
C ARG A 139 -7.11 4.50 -16.76
N GLY A 140 -7.26 4.48 -18.08
CA GLY A 140 -6.48 3.67 -19.02
C GLY A 140 -5.13 4.29 -19.41
N GLY A 141 -4.31 4.66 -18.42
CA GLY A 141 -3.05 5.40 -18.55
C GLY A 141 -2.31 5.21 -19.88
N LYS A 142 -2.16 6.31 -20.64
CA LYS A 142 -1.31 6.38 -21.82
C LYS A 142 -0.11 7.26 -21.51
N VAL A 143 1.09 6.69 -21.61
CA VAL A 143 2.33 7.45 -21.70
C VAL A 143 2.88 7.14 -23.10
N THR A 144 2.96 8.17 -23.95
CA THR A 144 3.63 8.12 -25.26
C THR A 144 5.12 7.88 -25.07
#